data_AF-A0A5S4EHN4-F1
#
_entry.id   AF-A0A5S4EHN4-F1
#
_cell.length_a   1.000
_cell.length_b   1.000
_cell.length_c   1.000
_cell.angle_alpha   90.00
_cell.angle_beta   90.00
_cell.angle_gamma   90.00
#
_symmetry.space_group_name_H-M   'P 1'
#
loop_
_entity.id
_entity.type
_entity.pdbx_description
1 polymer ?
#
loop_
_entity_poly.entity_id
_entity_poly.type
_entity_poly.pdbx_seq_one_letter_code
_entity_poly.pdbx_strand_id
1 'polypeptide(L)' 'MIDEIPMAYKDIDAVMHAQRELVDVVHTLRQVVCVKG' A
#
# COMPACT_ATOMS: atom_id res chain seq x y z
N MET A 1 -10.85 -15.85 1.50
CA MET A 1 -10.46 -14.71 2.36
C MET A 1 -8.98 -14.85 2.74
N ILE A 2 -8.08 -14.91 1.75
CA ILE A 2 -6.62 -14.96 1.93
C ILE A 2 -5.95 -13.91 1.03
N ASP A 3 -6.61 -13.45 -0.02
CA ASP A 3 -6.02 -12.51 -0.98
C ASP A 3 -5.83 -11.09 -0.42
N GLU A 4 -6.47 -10.79 0.73
CA GLU A 4 -6.51 -9.44 1.31
C GLU A 4 -5.84 -9.32 2.68
N ILE A 5 -5.15 -10.37 3.14
CA ILE A 5 -4.24 -10.23 4.29
C ILE A 5 -2.98 -9.50 3.82
N PRO A 6 -2.37 -8.61 4.63
CA PRO A 6 -1.27 -7.75 4.19
C PRO A 6 -0.11 -8.50 3.52
N MET A 7 0.18 -9.72 3.99
CA MET A 7 1.20 -10.62 3.47
C MET A 7 0.90 -11.24 2.09
N ALA A 8 -0.33 -11.10 1.58
CA ALA A 8 -0.68 -11.51 0.22
C ALA A 8 -0.29 -10.46 -0.84
N TYR A 9 0.04 -9.24 -0.41
CA TYR A 9 0.48 -8.16 -1.30
C TYR A 9 1.97 -7.84 -1.13
N LYS A 10 2.52 -7.16 -2.13
CA LYS A 10 3.87 -6.58 -2.03
C LYS A 10 3.87 -5.44 -1.01
N ASP A 11 5.01 -5.25 -0.36
CA ASP A 11 5.22 -4.08 0.48
C ASP A 11 5.05 -2.80 -0.34
N ILE A 12 4.14 -1.93 0.12
CA ILE A 12 3.84 -0.67 -0.57
C ILE A 12 5.07 0.24 -0.60
N ASP A 13 5.91 0.21 0.44
CA ASP A 13 7.10 1.06 0.50
C ASP A 13 8.12 0.65 -0.57
N ALA A 14 8.26 -0.65 -0.82
CA ALA A 14 9.12 -1.17 -1.88
C ALA A 14 8.61 -0.77 -3.28
N VAL A 15 7.29 -0.80 -3.49
CA VAL A 15 6.67 -0.38 -4.76
C VAL A 15 6.85 1.11 -4.99
N MET A 16 6.58 1.94 -3.99
CA MET A 16 6.73 3.39 -4.09
C MET A 16 8.18 3.81 -4.32
N HIS A 17 9.14 3.14 -3.66
CA HIS A 17 10.56 3.40 -3.89
C HIS A 17 11.00 3.08 -5.33
N ALA A 18 10.49 1.99 -5.92
CA ALA A 18 10.83 1.60 -7.29
C ALA A 18 10.34 2.59 -8.35
N GLN A 19 9.31 3.39 -8.05
CA GLN A 19 8.72 4.33 -9.00
C GLN A 19 8.99 5.79 -8.66
N ARG A 20 9.88 6.08 -7.69
CA ARG A 20 10.17 7.42 -7.17
C ARG A 20 10.55 8.48 -8.22
N GLU A 21 11.02 8.06 -9.39
CA GLU A 21 11.41 8.96 -10.49
C GLU A 21 10.22 9.35 -11.39
N LEU A 22 9.10 8.64 -11.27
CA LEU A 22 7.89 8.81 -12.09
C LEU A 22 6.69 9.34 -11.30
N VAL A 23 6.73 9.27 -9.97
CA VAL A 23 5.63 9.70 -9.10
C VAL A 23 6.15 10.53 -7.93
N ASP A 24 5.34 11.51 -7.51
CA ASP A 24 5.59 12.34 -6.32
C ASP A 24 4.60 11.97 -5.21
N VAL A 25 5.10 11.83 -3.99
CA VAL A 25 4.29 11.46 -2.81
C VAL A 25 3.75 12.72 -2.18
N VAL A 26 2.49 13.01 -2.45
CA VAL A 26 1.85 14.21 -1.89
C VAL A 26 1.51 14.01 -0.40
N HIS A 27 0.98 12.84 -0.03
CA HIS A 27 0.61 12.50 1.35
C HIS A 27 0.69 10.99 1.59
N THR A 28 1.07 10.57 2.80
CA THR A 28 1.04 9.16 3.24
C THR A 28 -0.07 8.96 4.25
N LEU A 29 -0.91 7.94 4.05
CA LEU A 29 -2.05 7.65 4.92
C LEU A 29 -1.86 6.31 5.63
N ARG A 30 -2.25 6.27 6.91
CA ARG A 30 -2.24 5.04 7.71
C ARG A 30 -3.66 4.53 7.89
N GLN A 31 -3.89 3.27 7.55
CA GLN A 31 -5.18 2.63 7.79
C GLN A 31 -5.44 2.49 9.30
N VAL A 32 -6.65 2.88 9.73
CA VAL A 32 -7.10 2.74 11.13
C VAL A 32 -8.14 1.62 11.27
N VAL A 33 -9.05 1.49 10.31
CA VAL A 33 -10.04 0.42 10.26
C VAL A 33 -10.27 -0.01 8.81
N CYS A 34 -10.50 -1.29 8.58
CA CYS A 34 -10.90 -1.84 7.29
C CYS A 34 -12.32 -2.39 7.42
N VAL A 35 -13.29 -1.79 6.75
CA VAL A 35 -14.66 -2.30 6.70
C VAL A 35 -14.89 -2.83 5.28
N LYS A 36 -15.26 -4.10 5.18
CA LYS A 36 -15.63 -4.75 3.91
C LYS A 36 -17.13 -5.04 3.94
N GLY A 37 -17.81 -4.76 2.83
CA GLY A 37 -19.22 -5.12 2.61
C GLY A 37 -19.34 -6.43 1.86
#